data_AF-A0A448MQD5-F1
#
_entry.id   AF-A0A448MQD5-F1
#
_cell.length_a   1.000
_cell.length_b   1.000
_cell.length_c   1.000
_cell.angle_alpha   90.00
_cell.angle_beta   90.00
_cell.angle_gamma   90.00
#
_symmetry.space_group_name_H-M   'P 1'
#
loop_
_entity.id
_entity.type
_entity.pdbx_description
1 polymer ?
#
loop_
_entity_poly.entity_id
_entity_poly.type
_entity_poly.pdbx_seq_one_letter_code
_entity_poly.pdbx_strand_id
1 'polypeptide(L)'
;MNPIFRVIKFCWHTLNFIRDLVMNFFFLIFILLLLTIFSITANTKKSAINLNMDKGALLLNLDGYLADNRDDSFSWQQVLRELNSDRIPTKISTFDVVYAINLAKEDENIRGLVLDLNYFSGGDLPAMNYIGKAIQDFKTSEKPVIAFANNYSQGQYFLASFADQIYLNPIGQVSIRGLAQENLYYKDLLDKIAVTPHIFRVGTYKSAVEPFLRNDMSPEAKENMNRWLNGMWNNYVQTVSGNRRISADMLLPRAKQYLADLKALKGDSTAYTKQRKLVTDIAGNLELNQKLTALFGKNLEGEANMIRFSDYLSGFEDRMASSNDENKIAVINVEGAIIDGESIENEVGGDYVVRLLRKAYDDSRVKAVVLRVNSPGGSAFASELIRQEVDNLQKIGKPVVVSMGAMAASGGYWISATSDYIIADKNTITGSIGIFSMLPTFENAIKKSA
;
A
#
# COMPACT_ATOMS: atom_id res chain seq x y z
N MET A 1 42.28 -43.97 41.73
CA MET A 1 41.89 -42.54 41.70
C MET A 1 41.81 -42.03 43.13
N ASN A 2 42.59 -41.00 43.45
CA ASN A 2 42.73 -40.48 44.82
C ASN A 2 41.35 -39.97 45.33
N PRO A 3 40.86 -40.41 46.52
CA PRO A 3 39.56 -39.98 47.06
C PRO A 3 39.43 -38.46 47.19
N ILE A 4 40.55 -37.77 47.44
CA ILE A 4 40.64 -36.31 47.48
C ILE A 4 40.25 -35.69 46.14
N PHE A 5 40.68 -36.29 45.02
CA PHE A 5 40.34 -35.81 43.68
C PHE A 5 38.85 -35.98 43.35
N ARG A 6 38.17 -37.00 43.89
CA ARG A 6 36.72 -37.16 43.72
C ARG A 6 35.95 -36.09 44.49
N VAL A 7 36.39 -35.77 45.72
CA VAL A 7 35.78 -34.71 46.54
C VAL A 7 35.96 -33.35 45.87
N ILE A 8 37.17 -33.03 45.39
CA ILE A 8 37.44 -31.78 44.67
C ILE A 8 36.59 -31.68 43.39
N LYS A 9 36.49 -32.77 42.61
CA LYS A 9 35.67 -32.80 41.39
C LYS A 9 34.19 -32.61 41.71
N PHE A 10 33.69 -33.21 42.78
CA PHE A 10 32.31 -33.04 43.24
C PHE A 10 32.04 -31.58 43.64
N CYS A 11 32.90 -30.99 44.49
CA CYS A 11 32.78 -29.59 44.89
C CYS A 11 32.80 -28.63 43.69
N TRP A 12 33.65 -28.90 42.68
CA TRP A 12 33.71 -28.10 41.46
C TRP A 12 32.44 -28.21 40.59
N HIS A 13 31.86 -29.41 40.47
CA HIS A 13 30.58 -29.58 39.76
C HIS A 13 29.44 -28.88 40.47
N THR A 14 29.38 -28.98 41.80
CA THR A 14 28.38 -28.29 42.61
C THR A 14 28.52 -26.78 42.49
N LEU A 15 29.74 -26.24 42.49
CA LEU A 15 29.98 -24.81 42.33
C LEU A 15 29.58 -24.30 40.94
N ASN A 16 29.91 -25.02 39.87
CA ASN A 16 29.46 -24.65 38.51
C ASN A 16 27.93 -24.76 38.37
N PHE A 17 27.31 -25.80 38.94
CA PHE A 17 25.86 -25.92 38.95
C PHE A 17 25.19 -24.72 39.65
N ILE A 18 25.69 -24.32 40.82
CA ILE A 18 25.18 -23.14 41.54
C ILE A 18 25.40 -21.87 40.72
N ARG A 19 26.58 -21.68 40.12
CA ARG A 19 26.87 -20.52 39.27
C ARG A 19 25.91 -20.45 38.08
N ASP A 20 25.72 -21.55 37.38
CA ASP A 20 24.86 -21.60 36.19
C ASP A 20 23.38 -21.44 36.57
N LEU A 21 22.95 -22.00 37.71
CA LEU A 21 21.60 -21.80 38.25
C LEU A 21 21.35 -20.33 38.61
N VAL A 22 22.31 -19.67 39.27
CA VAL A 22 22.22 -18.24 39.63
C VAL A 22 22.22 -17.36 38.38
N MET A 23 23.11 -17.62 37.42
CA MET A 23 23.15 -16.86 36.16
C MET A 23 21.86 -17.01 35.36
N ASN A 24 21.31 -18.23 35.25
CA ASN A 24 20.05 -18.47 34.57
C ASN A 24 18.86 -17.81 35.29
N PHE A 25 18.87 -17.81 36.63
CA PHE A 25 17.84 -17.14 37.42
C PHE A 25 17.86 -15.62 37.22
N PHE A 26 19.03 -14.98 37.28
CA PHE A 26 19.16 -13.55 36.99
C PHE A 26 18.84 -13.22 35.52
N PHE A 27 19.20 -14.10 34.58
CA PHE A 27 18.86 -13.94 33.17
C PHE A 27 17.34 -14.00 32.94
N LEU A 28 16.64 -14.94 33.58
CA LEU A 28 15.17 -15.03 33.53
C LEU A 28 14.50 -13.80 34.15
N ILE A 29 15.00 -13.31 35.29
CA ILE A 29 14.51 -12.06 35.89
C ILE A 29 14.74 -10.89 34.94
N PHE A 30 15.92 -10.78 34.34
CA PHE A 30 16.24 -9.72 33.40
C PHE A 30 15.32 -9.76 32.17
N ILE A 31 15.04 -10.95 31.61
CA ILE A 31 14.07 -11.11 30.51
C ILE A 31 12.67 -10.71 30.96
N LEU A 32 12.21 -11.13 32.14
CA LEU A 32 10.90 -10.73 32.68
C LEU A 32 10.83 -9.20 32.88
N LEU A 33 11.91 -8.58 33.35
CA LEU A 33 12.02 -7.13 33.55
C LEU A 33 12.00 -6.38 32.21
N LEU A 34 12.69 -6.90 31.19
CA LEU A 34 12.60 -6.39 29.83
C LEU A 34 11.19 -6.56 29.25
N LEU A 35 10.54 -7.72 29.43
CA LEU A 35 9.18 -7.98 28.96
C LEU A 35 8.16 -7.07 29.64
N THR A 36 8.33 -6.79 30.94
CA THR A 36 7.45 -5.87 31.69
C THR A 36 7.70 -4.42 31.31
N ILE A 37 8.94 -3.97 31.18
CA ILE A 37 9.26 -2.63 30.66
C ILE A 37 8.73 -2.48 29.24
N PHE A 38 8.92 -3.49 28.39
CA PHE A 38 8.40 -3.53 27.02
C PHE A 38 6.87 -3.52 27.00
N SER A 39 6.21 -4.29 27.86
CA SER A 39 4.74 -4.29 27.98
C SER A 39 4.21 -2.95 28.48
N ILE A 40 4.89 -2.30 29.43
CA ILE A 40 4.51 -0.98 29.93
C ILE A 40 4.71 0.06 28.84
N THR A 41 5.85 0.06 28.13
CA THR A 41 6.11 0.99 27.02
C THR A 41 5.24 0.74 25.78
N ALA A 42 4.86 -0.50 25.52
CA ALA A 42 3.90 -0.85 24.46
C ALA A 42 2.47 -0.45 24.82
N ASN A 43 2.06 -0.55 26.10
CA ASN A 43 0.74 -0.09 26.55
C ASN A 43 0.66 1.42 26.80
N THR A 44 1.76 2.11 27.12
CA THR A 44 1.71 3.57 27.34
C THR A 44 1.60 4.38 26.05
N LYS A 45 1.76 3.77 24.87
CA LYS A 45 1.34 4.38 23.59
C LYS A 45 -0.19 4.43 23.41
N LYS A 46 -0.96 3.76 24.28
CA LYS A 46 -2.42 3.92 24.40
C LYS A 46 -2.81 4.87 25.55
N SER A 47 -1.94 5.78 25.95
CA SER A 47 -2.42 6.96 26.67
C SER A 47 -3.31 7.72 25.70
N ALA A 48 -4.60 7.84 26.01
CA ALA A 48 -5.53 8.72 25.31
C ALA A 48 -4.83 10.07 25.13
N ILE A 49 -4.39 10.35 23.90
CA ILE A 49 -3.91 11.68 23.55
C ILE A 49 -5.11 12.56 23.84
N ASN A 50 -5.00 13.41 24.86
CA ASN A 50 -5.96 14.47 25.06
C ASN A 50 -5.95 15.25 23.74
N LEU A 51 -6.99 15.08 22.93
CA LEU A 51 -7.25 15.83 21.70
C LEU A 51 -7.51 17.33 22.00
N ASN A 52 -7.13 17.82 23.18
CA ASN A 52 -6.89 19.23 23.49
C ASN A 52 -5.66 19.72 22.69
N MET A 53 -5.73 19.60 21.37
CA MET A 53 -4.99 20.48 20.52
C MET A 53 -5.77 21.79 20.42
N ASP A 54 -5.05 22.89 20.55
CA ASP A 54 -5.54 24.15 20.00
C ASP A 54 -5.82 23.96 18.50
N LYS A 55 -6.77 24.75 17.95
CA LYS A 55 -7.19 24.65 16.55
C LYS A 55 -5.97 24.62 15.60
N GLY A 56 -5.80 23.57 14.80
CA GLY A 56 -4.61 23.31 13.97
C GLY A 56 -4.94 22.66 12.62
N ALA A 57 -3.98 22.01 11.96
CA ALA A 57 -4.24 21.23 10.74
C ALA A 57 -4.06 19.72 10.94
N LEU A 58 -4.78 18.92 10.16
CA LEU A 58 -4.47 17.50 10.02
C LEU A 58 -3.28 17.33 9.06
N LEU A 59 -2.20 16.75 9.54
CA LEU A 59 -1.01 16.42 8.77
C LEU A 59 -1.09 14.97 8.25
N LEU A 60 -1.30 14.82 6.95
CA LEU A 60 -1.13 13.55 6.24
C LEU A 60 0.35 13.33 5.92
N ASN A 61 1.11 12.89 6.94
CA ASN A 61 2.51 12.48 6.80
C ASN A 61 2.60 11.04 6.29
N LEU A 62 2.33 10.84 4.99
CA LEU A 62 2.24 9.51 4.37
C LEU A 62 3.63 8.88 4.15
N ASP A 63 4.32 8.49 5.21
CA ASP A 63 5.63 7.82 5.16
C ASP A 63 5.52 6.33 4.82
N GLY A 64 5.35 6.03 3.53
CA GLY A 64 5.09 4.66 3.10
C GLY A 64 4.38 4.55 1.76
N TYR A 65 3.69 3.45 1.55
CA TYR A 65 2.88 3.20 0.36
C TYR A 65 1.44 2.87 0.75
N LEU A 66 0.49 3.21 -0.15
CA LEU A 66 -0.92 2.89 0.07
C LEU A 66 -1.19 1.41 -0.20
N ALA A 67 -2.05 0.83 0.63
CA ALA A 67 -2.56 -0.51 0.49
C ALA A 67 -4.00 -0.61 0.99
N ASP A 68 -4.67 -1.73 0.72
CA ASP A 68 -6.03 -1.97 1.19
C ASP A 68 -6.05 -2.52 2.61
N ASN A 69 -5.15 -3.45 2.94
CA ASN A 69 -5.00 -3.97 4.30
C ASN A 69 -4.08 -3.09 5.15
N ARG A 70 -4.28 -3.15 6.47
CA ARG A 70 -3.31 -2.67 7.44
C ARG A 70 -2.10 -3.60 7.47
N ASP A 71 -1.01 -3.14 8.06
CA ASP A 71 0.10 -4.04 8.39
C ASP A 71 -0.38 -4.97 9.52
N ASP A 72 -0.44 -6.26 9.24
CA ASP A 72 -0.82 -7.25 10.25
C ASP A 72 0.42 -7.56 11.08
N SER A 73 0.48 -6.92 12.25
CA SER A 73 1.35 -7.24 13.38
C SER A 73 2.83 -6.84 13.30
N PHE A 74 3.41 -6.74 14.50
CA PHE A 74 4.78 -6.35 14.81
C PHE A 74 5.79 -7.25 14.10
N SER A 75 6.34 -6.81 12.96
CA SER A 75 7.46 -7.50 12.34
C SER A 75 8.74 -7.17 13.09
N TRP A 76 9.26 -8.12 13.87
CA TRP A 76 10.57 -7.98 14.51
C TRP A 76 11.68 -7.64 13.51
N GLN A 77 11.52 -8.01 12.24
CA GLN A 77 12.43 -7.64 11.16
C GLN A 77 12.34 -6.16 10.79
N GLN A 78 11.14 -5.56 10.81
CA GLN A 78 10.97 -4.12 10.62
C GLN A 78 11.63 -3.36 11.78
N VAL A 79 11.39 -3.77 13.02
CA VAL A 79 12.00 -3.15 14.22
C VAL A 79 13.53 -3.22 14.21
N LEU A 80 14.10 -4.37 13.82
CA LEU A 80 15.56 -4.52 13.71
C LEU A 80 16.19 -3.64 12.62
N ARG A 81 15.47 -3.43 11.51
CA ARG A 81 15.93 -2.56 10.41
C ARG A 81 15.76 -1.07 10.76
N GLU A 82 14.70 -0.70 11.48
CA GLU A 82 14.55 0.64 12.05
C GLU A 82 15.66 0.98 13.06
N LEU A 83 16.08 0.02 13.90
CA LEU A 83 17.22 0.18 14.81
C LEU A 83 18.56 0.39 14.08
N ASN A 84 18.69 -0.15 12.87
CA ASN A 84 19.84 0.10 11.98
C ASN A 84 19.72 1.44 11.21
N SER A 85 18.73 2.27 11.53
CA SER A 85 18.43 3.54 10.84
C SER A 85 18.06 3.39 9.36
N ASP A 86 17.74 2.18 8.90
CA ASP A 86 17.19 1.96 7.56
C ASP A 86 15.72 2.35 7.58
N ARG A 87 15.38 3.41 6.83
CA ARG A 87 13.98 3.84 6.69
C ARG A 87 13.23 2.85 5.80
N ILE A 88 12.30 2.12 6.39
CA ILE A 88 11.42 1.19 5.68
C ILE A 88 10.09 1.91 5.36
N PRO A 89 9.67 1.97 4.09
CA PRO A 89 8.34 2.44 3.74
C PRO A 89 7.26 1.59 4.44
N THR A 90 6.42 2.24 5.25
CA THR A 90 5.35 1.54 5.97
C THR A 90 4.14 1.26 5.06
N LYS A 91 3.37 0.23 5.39
CA LYS A 91 2.09 -0.05 4.73
C LYS A 91 1.01 0.85 5.31
N ILE A 92 0.44 1.73 4.50
CA ILE A 92 -0.58 2.71 4.92
C ILE A 92 -1.93 2.30 4.34
N SER A 93 -2.90 2.03 5.22
CA SER A 93 -4.26 1.68 4.80
C SER A 93 -4.96 2.89 4.18
N THR A 94 -5.31 2.76 2.89
CA THR A 94 -5.99 3.78 2.09
C THR A 94 -7.29 4.23 2.75
N PHE A 95 -8.02 3.28 3.34
CA PHE A 95 -9.30 3.53 3.99
C PHE A 95 -9.15 4.31 5.30
N ASP A 96 -8.05 4.12 6.04
CA ASP A 96 -7.79 4.90 7.26
C ASP A 96 -7.45 6.35 6.93
N VAL A 97 -6.71 6.58 5.83
CA VAL A 97 -6.45 7.95 5.34
C VAL A 97 -7.76 8.65 4.99
N VAL A 98 -8.65 7.99 4.24
CA VAL A 98 -9.96 8.56 3.90
C VAL A 98 -10.83 8.76 5.14
N TYR A 99 -10.82 7.83 6.08
CA TYR A 99 -11.55 7.96 7.34
C TYR A 99 -11.06 9.18 8.15
N ALA A 100 -9.74 9.38 8.27
CA ALA A 100 -9.16 10.54 8.92
C ALA A 100 -9.57 11.86 8.25
N ILE A 101 -9.57 11.92 6.92
CA ILE A 101 -9.99 13.10 6.16
C ILE A 101 -11.48 13.40 6.42
N ASN A 102 -12.34 12.38 6.42
CA ASN A 102 -13.77 12.55 6.66
C ASN A 102 -14.07 13.02 8.08
N LEU A 103 -13.37 12.49 9.09
CA LEU A 103 -13.49 12.98 10.47
C LEU A 103 -13.02 14.44 10.58
N ALA A 104 -11.87 14.76 9.99
CA ALA A 104 -11.29 16.10 10.01
C ALA A 104 -12.15 17.15 9.29
N LYS A 105 -12.95 16.74 8.30
CA LYS A 105 -13.91 17.62 7.62
C LYS A 105 -14.90 18.21 8.62
N GLU A 106 -15.46 17.37 9.49
CA GLU A 106 -16.49 17.76 10.47
C GLU A 106 -15.91 18.29 11.80
N ASP A 107 -14.62 18.09 12.05
CA ASP A 107 -13.95 18.51 13.28
C ASP A 107 -13.61 20.01 13.30
N GLU A 108 -14.19 20.77 14.24
CA GLU A 108 -13.96 22.22 14.40
C GLU A 108 -12.53 22.58 14.85
N ASN A 109 -11.80 21.63 15.45
CA ASN A 109 -10.41 21.82 15.83
C ASN A 109 -9.45 21.69 14.64
N ILE A 110 -9.89 21.03 13.56
CA ILE A 110 -9.13 20.95 12.32
C ILE A 110 -9.52 22.10 11.40
N ARG A 111 -8.59 23.03 11.20
CA ARG A 111 -8.72 24.23 10.35
C ARG A 111 -8.19 24.04 8.93
N GLY A 112 -7.59 22.90 8.61
CA GLY A 112 -7.02 22.63 7.30
C GLY A 112 -6.39 21.25 7.19
N LEU A 113 -6.02 20.87 5.97
CA LEU A 113 -5.34 19.62 5.65
C LEU A 113 -3.97 19.91 5.05
N VAL A 114 -2.93 19.28 5.57
CA VAL A 114 -1.56 19.42 5.08
C VAL A 114 -1.05 18.05 4.64
N LEU A 115 -0.64 17.92 3.38
CA LEU A 115 -0.04 16.72 2.82
C LEU A 115 1.48 16.89 2.81
N ASP A 116 2.17 16.14 3.66
CA ASP A 116 3.62 15.96 3.56
C ASP A 116 3.90 14.70 2.72
N LEU A 117 4.38 14.92 1.51
CA LEU A 117 4.59 13.85 0.53
C LEU A 117 6.08 13.54 0.30
N ASN A 118 7.00 14.08 1.10
CA ASN A 118 8.44 13.82 0.95
C ASN A 118 8.77 12.32 0.96
N TYR A 119 7.98 11.58 1.72
CA TYR A 119 8.23 10.22 2.14
C TYR A 119 7.18 9.22 1.63
N PHE A 120 6.25 9.73 0.83
CA PHE A 120 5.24 8.93 0.18
C PHE A 120 5.80 8.20 -1.04
N SER A 121 5.82 6.87 -0.98
CA SER A 121 6.35 5.98 -2.02
C SER A 121 5.33 5.73 -3.14
N GLY A 122 4.06 6.08 -2.93
CA GLY A 122 3.00 5.94 -3.93
C GLY A 122 1.90 4.96 -3.52
N GLY A 123 0.98 4.76 -4.43
CA GLY A 123 -0.10 3.79 -4.36
C GLY A 123 -0.61 3.53 -5.78
N ASP A 124 -1.51 2.56 -5.94
CA ASP A 124 -2.21 2.42 -7.21
C ASP A 124 -3.09 3.64 -7.51
N LEU A 125 -3.37 3.88 -8.80
CA LEU A 125 -4.19 5.01 -9.22
C LEU A 125 -5.60 4.98 -8.61
N PRO A 126 -6.32 3.84 -8.53
CA PRO A 126 -7.60 3.77 -7.82
C PRO A 126 -7.53 4.24 -6.35
N ALA A 127 -6.56 3.76 -5.57
CA ALA A 127 -6.38 4.16 -4.18
C ALA A 127 -6.09 5.66 -4.03
N MET A 128 -5.17 6.20 -4.84
CA MET A 128 -4.88 7.64 -4.83
C MET A 128 -6.07 8.47 -5.31
N ASN A 129 -6.86 7.99 -6.27
CA ASN A 129 -8.10 8.65 -6.71
C ASN A 129 -9.17 8.65 -5.61
N TYR A 130 -9.25 7.58 -4.81
CA TYR A 130 -10.17 7.50 -3.67
C TYR A 130 -9.82 8.52 -2.58
N ILE A 131 -8.53 8.65 -2.23
CA ILE A 131 -8.05 9.73 -1.34
C ILE A 131 -8.29 11.11 -1.97
N GLY A 132 -8.00 11.28 -3.26
CA GLY A 132 -8.24 12.53 -3.98
C GLY A 132 -9.70 13.00 -3.94
N LYS A 133 -10.66 12.07 -4.05
CA LYS A 133 -12.09 12.36 -3.86
C LYS A 133 -12.41 12.80 -2.43
N ALA A 134 -11.84 12.15 -1.41
CA ALA A 134 -11.99 12.58 -0.02
C ALA A 134 -11.41 13.98 0.22
N ILE A 135 -10.27 14.31 -0.39
CA ILE A 135 -9.69 15.66 -0.35
C ILE A 135 -10.62 16.69 -1.03
N GLN A 136 -11.21 16.35 -2.18
CA GLN A 136 -12.17 17.22 -2.84
C GLN A 136 -13.42 17.44 -1.98
N ASP A 137 -13.92 16.39 -1.32
CA ASP A 137 -15.05 16.52 -0.42
C ASP A 137 -14.71 17.30 0.86
N PHE A 138 -13.49 17.14 1.40
CA PHE A 138 -12.98 17.96 2.51
C PHE A 138 -13.00 19.45 2.16
N LYS A 139 -12.63 19.83 0.93
CA LYS A 139 -12.63 21.23 0.47
C LYS A 139 -14.01 21.89 0.45
N THR A 140 -15.10 21.11 0.50
CA THR A 140 -16.45 21.66 0.64
C THR A 140 -16.70 22.30 2.00
N SER A 141 -15.87 21.99 3.01
CA SER A 141 -15.84 22.67 4.31
C SER A 141 -15.14 24.04 4.30
N GLU A 142 -14.63 24.47 3.14
CA GLU A 142 -13.86 25.71 2.94
C GLU A 142 -12.51 25.76 3.68
N LYS A 143 -12.13 24.67 4.36
CA LYS A 143 -10.81 24.50 4.99
C LYS A 143 -9.73 24.33 3.91
N PRO A 144 -8.60 25.05 3.97
CA PRO A 144 -7.54 24.95 2.98
C PRO A 144 -6.84 23.59 2.98
N VAL A 145 -6.45 23.13 1.78
CA VAL A 145 -5.60 21.96 1.57
C VAL A 145 -4.26 22.39 0.99
N ILE A 146 -3.17 22.04 1.67
CA ILE A 146 -1.80 22.38 1.28
C ILE A 146 -1.00 21.10 1.08
N ALA A 147 -0.31 20.98 -0.04
CA ALA A 147 0.67 19.91 -0.27
C ALA A 147 2.08 20.48 -0.35
N PHE A 148 3.05 19.78 0.24
CA PHE A 148 4.46 20.11 0.10
C PHE A 148 5.32 18.86 -0.04
N ALA A 149 6.42 19.01 -0.79
CA ALA A 149 7.50 18.05 -0.85
C ALA A 149 8.77 18.74 -1.39
N ASN A 150 9.94 18.20 -1.06
CA ASN A 150 11.21 18.65 -1.61
C ASN A 150 11.31 18.34 -3.10
N ASN A 151 10.79 17.18 -3.51
CA ASN A 151 10.60 16.77 -4.89
C ASN A 151 9.28 16.03 -4.96
N TYR A 152 8.59 16.09 -6.09
CA TYR A 152 7.42 15.26 -6.33
C TYR A 152 7.74 14.20 -7.38
N SER A 153 7.62 12.93 -6.99
CA SER A 153 7.46 11.82 -7.93
C SER A 153 6.10 11.91 -8.62
N GLN A 154 5.90 11.13 -9.67
CA GLN A 154 4.62 11.08 -10.38
C GLN A 154 3.43 10.70 -9.49
N GLY A 155 3.63 9.78 -8.54
CA GLY A 155 2.59 9.37 -7.56
C GLY A 155 2.34 10.45 -6.51
N GLN A 156 3.41 11.03 -5.95
CA GLN A 156 3.30 12.15 -5.01
C GLN A 156 2.57 13.34 -5.64
N TYR A 157 2.93 13.69 -6.88
CA TYR A 157 2.32 14.81 -7.59
C TYR A 157 0.84 14.57 -7.92
N PHE A 158 0.44 13.31 -8.17
CA PHE A 158 -0.97 12.98 -8.38
C PHE A 158 -1.82 13.37 -7.16
N LEU A 159 -1.42 12.95 -5.96
CA LEU A 159 -2.11 13.35 -4.72
C LEU A 159 -1.98 14.85 -4.46
N ALA A 160 -0.79 15.44 -4.65
CA ALA A 160 -0.56 16.87 -4.46
C ALA A 160 -1.48 17.72 -5.35
N SER A 161 -1.84 17.23 -6.54
CA SER A 161 -2.68 17.96 -7.49
C SER A 161 -4.06 18.31 -6.91
N PHE A 162 -4.59 17.55 -5.94
CA PHE A 162 -5.88 17.81 -5.33
C PHE A 162 -5.87 18.98 -4.32
N ALA A 163 -4.69 19.40 -3.87
CA ALA A 163 -4.52 20.51 -2.93
C ALA A 163 -4.82 21.87 -3.55
N ASP A 164 -5.20 22.85 -2.73
CA ASP A 164 -5.36 24.25 -3.14
C ASP A 164 -4.01 24.89 -3.43
N GLN A 165 -3.01 24.56 -2.62
CA GLN A 165 -1.65 25.06 -2.75
C GLN A 165 -0.66 23.90 -2.79
N ILE A 166 0.29 23.99 -3.71
CA ILE A 166 1.37 23.02 -3.89
C ILE A 166 2.69 23.78 -3.77
N TYR A 167 3.43 23.49 -2.70
CA TYR A 167 4.74 24.06 -2.43
C TYR A 167 5.85 23.11 -2.87
N LEU A 168 6.87 23.66 -3.49
CA LEU A 168 8.09 22.95 -3.87
C LEU A 168 9.31 23.62 -3.26
N ASN A 169 10.31 22.83 -2.90
CA ASN A 169 11.59 23.36 -2.43
C ASN A 169 12.31 24.17 -3.53
N PRO A 170 13.10 25.22 -3.20
CA PRO A 170 13.82 26.04 -4.18
C PRO A 170 14.75 25.28 -5.14
N ILE A 171 15.21 24.10 -4.77
CA ILE A 171 16.05 23.23 -5.61
C ILE A 171 15.35 21.91 -5.98
N GLY A 172 14.02 21.89 -5.91
CA GLY A 172 13.19 20.71 -6.16
C GLY A 172 12.69 20.59 -7.60
N GLN A 173 12.08 19.44 -7.91
CA GLN A 173 11.42 19.21 -9.19
C GLN A 173 10.12 18.41 -9.07
N VAL A 174 9.30 18.49 -10.11
CA VAL A 174 8.14 17.61 -10.34
C VAL A 174 8.48 16.63 -11.47
N SER A 175 8.60 15.34 -11.13
CA SER A 175 9.07 14.28 -12.04
C SER A 175 7.90 13.44 -12.55
N ILE A 176 7.33 13.87 -13.68
CA ILE A 176 6.28 13.14 -14.41
C ILE A 176 6.91 12.54 -15.66
N ARG A 177 6.72 11.24 -15.88
CA ARG A 177 7.41 10.48 -16.94
C ARG A 177 6.50 9.61 -17.80
N GLY A 178 5.21 9.53 -17.48
CA GLY A 178 4.27 8.63 -18.14
C GLY A 178 4.21 7.26 -17.45
N LEU A 179 3.50 6.32 -18.09
CA LEU A 179 3.41 4.93 -17.65
C LEU A 179 4.18 4.03 -18.61
N ALA A 180 4.86 3.04 -18.05
CA ALA A 180 5.56 2.00 -18.79
C ALA A 180 5.34 0.67 -18.07
N GLN A 181 5.29 -0.41 -18.83
CA GLN A 181 5.31 -1.77 -18.32
C GLN A 181 6.49 -2.49 -18.97
N GLU A 182 7.34 -3.09 -18.15
CA GLU A 182 8.51 -3.83 -18.59
C GLU A 182 8.35 -5.29 -18.17
N ASN A 183 8.56 -6.20 -19.12
CA ASN A 183 8.53 -7.64 -18.88
C ASN A 183 9.88 -8.22 -19.28
N LEU A 184 10.44 -9.09 -18.43
CA LEU A 184 11.59 -9.91 -18.79
C LEU A 184 11.15 -11.11 -19.63
N TYR A 185 12.02 -11.54 -20.53
CA TYR A 185 11.82 -12.73 -21.35
C TYR A 185 13.04 -13.62 -21.29
N TYR A 186 12.81 -14.93 -21.20
CA TYR A 186 13.83 -15.92 -20.82
C TYR A 186 13.99 -17.05 -21.82
N LYS A 187 13.27 -17.06 -22.94
CA LYS A 187 13.30 -18.19 -23.89
C LYS A 187 14.73 -18.59 -24.28
N ASP A 188 15.56 -17.65 -24.72
CA ASP A 188 16.94 -17.97 -25.12
C ASP A 188 17.81 -18.42 -23.94
N LEU A 189 17.52 -17.93 -22.72
CA LEU A 189 18.19 -18.43 -21.51
C LEU A 189 17.82 -19.89 -21.28
N LEU A 190 16.52 -20.22 -21.29
CA LEU A 190 15.99 -21.57 -21.08
C LEU A 190 16.56 -22.56 -22.12
N ASP A 191 16.62 -22.15 -23.39
CA ASP A 191 17.23 -22.95 -24.46
C ASP A 191 18.73 -23.20 -24.19
N LYS A 192 19.47 -22.17 -23.75
CA LYS A 192 20.90 -22.29 -23.41
C LYS A 192 21.15 -23.26 -22.27
N ILE A 193 20.30 -23.27 -21.25
CA ILE A 193 20.39 -24.20 -20.11
C ILE A 193 19.65 -25.52 -20.35
N ALA A 194 19.11 -25.74 -21.56
CA ALA A 194 18.38 -26.94 -21.96
C ALA A 194 17.20 -27.31 -21.05
N VAL A 195 16.47 -26.28 -20.58
CA VAL A 195 15.20 -26.44 -19.86
C VAL A 195 14.05 -26.42 -20.86
N THR A 196 13.11 -27.36 -20.74
CA THR A 196 11.96 -27.49 -21.65
C THR A 196 10.68 -27.05 -20.95
N PRO A 197 10.16 -25.84 -21.23
CA PRO A 197 8.87 -25.41 -20.69
C PRO A 197 7.70 -26.05 -21.46
N HIS A 198 6.86 -26.85 -20.80
CA HIS A 198 5.58 -27.30 -21.34
C HIS A 198 4.47 -26.34 -20.92
N ILE A 199 3.84 -25.67 -21.89
CA ILE A 199 2.85 -24.62 -21.61
C ILE A 199 1.50 -25.01 -22.21
N PHE A 200 0.48 -24.95 -21.36
CA PHE A 200 -0.92 -25.13 -21.72
C PHE A 200 -1.62 -23.80 -21.52
N ARG A 201 -2.32 -23.29 -22.54
CA ARG A 201 -2.98 -21.97 -22.46
C ARG A 201 -4.24 -21.93 -23.29
N VAL A 202 -5.27 -21.29 -22.73
CA VAL A 202 -6.46 -20.84 -23.48
C VAL A 202 -6.63 -19.34 -23.28
N GLY A 203 -6.73 -18.62 -24.40
CA GLY A 203 -6.89 -17.16 -24.47
C GLY A 203 -5.73 -16.49 -25.20
N THR A 204 -6.03 -15.87 -26.35
CA THR A 204 -5.05 -15.19 -27.22
C THR A 204 -4.25 -14.13 -26.45
N TYR A 205 -4.94 -13.36 -25.60
CA TYR A 205 -4.35 -12.27 -24.81
C TYR A 205 -3.80 -12.72 -23.44
N LYS A 206 -3.79 -14.03 -23.13
CA LYS A 206 -3.26 -14.54 -21.86
C LYS A 206 -1.72 -14.59 -21.91
N SER A 207 -1.09 -13.43 -21.80
CA SER A 207 0.33 -13.21 -22.12
C SER A 207 1.32 -13.51 -20.98
N ALA A 208 0.85 -13.88 -19.78
CA ALA A 208 1.72 -14.17 -18.63
C ALA A 208 2.75 -15.30 -18.88
N VAL A 209 2.50 -16.16 -19.87
CA VAL A 209 3.40 -17.25 -20.28
C VAL A 209 4.42 -16.85 -21.34
N GLU A 210 4.26 -15.71 -22.00
CA GLU A 210 5.15 -15.29 -23.10
C GLU A 210 6.63 -15.18 -22.69
N PRO A 211 6.99 -14.73 -21.47
CA PRO A 211 8.37 -14.76 -20.99
C PRO A 211 9.09 -16.10 -21.14
N PHE A 212 8.35 -17.21 -21.14
CA PHE A 212 8.91 -18.56 -21.23
C PHE A 212 8.85 -19.15 -22.65
N LEU A 213 8.19 -18.48 -23.59
CA LEU A 213 7.98 -18.94 -24.97
C LEU A 213 8.73 -18.10 -26.02
N ARG A 214 9.04 -16.84 -25.69
CA ARG A 214 9.52 -15.82 -26.62
C ARG A 214 10.59 -14.93 -25.97
N ASN A 215 11.19 -14.04 -26.75
CA ASN A 215 12.09 -12.97 -26.26
C ASN A 215 11.48 -11.56 -26.39
N ASP A 216 10.22 -11.49 -26.78
CA ASP A 216 9.48 -10.26 -27.05
C ASP A 216 7.99 -10.43 -26.77
N MET A 217 7.29 -9.30 -26.64
CA MET A 217 5.83 -9.28 -26.57
C MET A 217 5.24 -9.74 -27.90
N SER A 218 4.23 -10.60 -27.87
CA SER A 218 3.39 -10.83 -29.04
C SER A 218 2.67 -9.55 -29.49
N PRO A 219 2.28 -9.43 -30.77
CA PRO A 219 1.45 -8.32 -31.23
C PRO A 219 0.19 -8.13 -30.39
N GLU A 220 -0.46 -9.22 -29.99
CA GLU A 220 -1.69 -9.23 -29.20
C GLU A 220 -1.45 -8.76 -27.76
N ALA A 221 -0.38 -9.25 -27.11
CA ALA A 221 0.01 -8.77 -25.78
C ALA A 221 0.34 -7.27 -25.81
N LYS A 222 1.05 -6.81 -26.86
CA LYS A 222 1.43 -5.41 -27.03
C LYS A 222 0.22 -4.51 -27.28
N GLU A 223 -0.72 -4.94 -28.11
CA GLU A 223 -1.98 -4.23 -28.36
C GLU A 223 -2.78 -4.09 -27.06
N ASN A 224 -3.00 -5.19 -26.34
CA ASN A 224 -3.74 -5.19 -25.09
C ASN A 224 -3.08 -4.30 -24.02
N MET A 225 -1.76 -4.41 -23.87
CA MET A 225 -0.95 -3.57 -22.98
C MET A 225 -1.13 -2.08 -23.29
N ASN A 226 -0.95 -1.70 -24.56
CA ASN A 226 -1.10 -0.32 -24.99
C ASN A 226 -2.50 0.22 -24.69
N ARG A 227 -3.55 -0.59 -24.84
CA ARG A 227 -4.92 -0.15 -24.61
C ARG A 227 -5.15 0.31 -23.17
N TRP A 228 -4.83 -0.53 -22.18
CA TRP A 228 -5.08 -0.17 -20.79
C TRP A 228 -4.05 0.84 -20.27
N LEU A 229 -2.78 0.74 -20.69
CA LEU A 229 -1.73 1.66 -20.26
C LEU A 229 -2.00 3.09 -20.73
N ASN A 230 -2.42 3.26 -21.99
CA ASN A 230 -2.83 4.57 -22.51
C ASN A 230 -4.11 5.08 -21.84
N GLY A 231 -5.08 4.20 -21.56
CA GLY A 231 -6.29 4.57 -20.83
C GLY A 231 -6.00 5.12 -19.43
N MET A 232 -5.19 4.39 -18.66
CA MET A 232 -4.75 4.81 -17.32
C MET A 232 -3.92 6.09 -17.37
N TRP A 233 -3.02 6.23 -18.34
CA TRP A 233 -2.23 7.45 -18.51
C TRP A 233 -3.11 8.66 -18.85
N ASN A 234 -4.06 8.49 -19.76
CA ASN A 234 -5.02 9.54 -20.09
C ASN A 234 -5.84 9.94 -18.86
N ASN A 235 -6.28 8.99 -18.05
CA ASN A 235 -6.98 9.27 -16.79
C ASN A 235 -6.11 10.07 -15.81
N TYR A 236 -4.81 9.73 -15.68
CA TYR A 236 -3.85 10.51 -14.88
C TYR A 236 -3.78 11.94 -15.39
N VAL A 237 -3.52 12.13 -16.69
CA VAL A 237 -3.36 13.45 -17.31
C VAL A 237 -4.62 14.29 -17.13
N GLN A 238 -5.81 13.75 -17.43
CA GLN A 238 -7.06 14.49 -17.28
C GLN A 238 -7.33 14.91 -15.83
N THR A 239 -7.05 14.03 -14.87
CA THR A 239 -7.25 14.32 -13.45
C THR A 239 -6.31 15.43 -12.99
N VAL A 240 -5.01 15.31 -13.25
CA VAL A 240 -4.01 16.27 -12.80
C VAL A 240 -4.13 17.60 -13.53
N SER A 241 -4.29 17.59 -14.86
CA SER A 241 -4.49 18.81 -15.64
C SER A 241 -5.78 19.54 -15.26
N GLY A 242 -6.86 18.79 -14.98
CA GLY A 242 -8.13 19.33 -14.49
C GLY A 242 -7.98 20.00 -13.13
N ASN A 243 -7.35 19.31 -12.18
CA ASN A 243 -7.08 19.85 -10.84
C ASN A 243 -6.22 21.13 -10.87
N ARG A 244 -5.19 21.15 -11.74
CA ARG A 244 -4.28 22.30 -11.90
C ARG A 244 -4.80 23.39 -12.83
N ARG A 245 -5.89 23.15 -13.57
CA ARG A 245 -6.43 24.04 -14.60
C ARG A 245 -5.40 24.43 -15.68
N ILE A 246 -4.63 23.44 -16.12
CA ILE A 246 -3.63 23.56 -17.19
C ILE A 246 -3.97 22.62 -18.35
N SER A 247 -3.39 22.85 -19.53
CA SER A 247 -3.55 21.89 -20.64
C SER A 247 -2.78 20.60 -20.38
N ALA A 248 -3.18 19.52 -21.06
CA ALA A 248 -2.47 18.24 -21.02
C ALA A 248 -1.00 18.37 -21.48
N ASP A 249 -0.73 19.20 -22.49
CA ASP A 249 0.64 19.46 -22.93
C ASP A 249 1.45 20.08 -21.78
N MET A 250 0.92 21.09 -21.08
CA MET A 250 1.58 21.75 -19.94
C MET A 250 2.07 20.76 -18.87
N LEU A 251 1.32 19.68 -18.65
CA LEU A 251 1.67 18.64 -17.68
C LEU A 251 2.89 17.81 -18.10
N LEU A 252 2.85 17.23 -19.30
CA LEU A 252 3.97 16.47 -19.86
C LEU A 252 3.97 16.64 -21.39
N PRO A 253 4.85 17.50 -21.94
CA PRO A 253 4.95 17.64 -23.38
C PRO A 253 5.66 16.44 -24.00
N ARG A 254 5.65 16.35 -25.34
CA ARG A 254 6.44 15.33 -26.04
C ARG A 254 7.93 15.47 -25.69
N ALA A 255 8.65 14.33 -25.65
CA ALA A 255 10.05 14.26 -25.23
C ALA A 255 10.98 15.30 -25.89
N LYS A 256 10.82 15.57 -27.19
CA LYS A 256 11.61 16.59 -27.90
C LYS A 256 11.40 18.00 -27.34
N GLN A 257 10.15 18.35 -27.02
CA GLN A 257 9.80 19.64 -26.43
C GLN A 257 10.27 19.71 -24.97
N TYR A 258 10.07 18.64 -24.19
CA TYR A 258 10.57 18.53 -22.83
C TYR A 258 12.08 18.83 -22.76
N LEU A 259 12.88 18.19 -23.61
CA LEU A 259 14.32 18.42 -23.68
C LEU A 259 14.69 19.83 -24.15
N ALA A 260 13.94 20.39 -25.12
CA ALA A 260 14.17 21.74 -25.60
C ALA A 260 13.92 22.79 -24.50
N ASP A 261 12.80 22.68 -23.79
CA ASP A 261 12.42 23.57 -22.68
C ASP A 261 13.46 23.52 -21.56
N LEU A 262 13.84 22.31 -21.13
CA LEU A 262 14.83 22.15 -20.06
C LEU A 262 16.22 22.65 -20.47
N LYS A 263 16.62 22.47 -21.73
CA LYS A 263 17.87 23.02 -22.27
C LYS A 263 17.86 24.55 -22.31
N ALA A 264 16.73 25.16 -22.70
CA ALA A 264 16.58 26.62 -22.68
C ALA A 264 16.73 27.18 -21.26
N LEU A 265 16.35 26.40 -20.25
CA LEU A 265 16.51 26.71 -18.83
C LEU A 265 17.85 26.23 -18.24
N LYS A 266 18.82 25.80 -19.07
CA LYS A 266 20.14 25.32 -18.63
C LYS A 266 20.08 24.15 -17.63
N GLY A 267 19.04 23.32 -17.70
CA GLY A 267 18.86 22.20 -16.78
C GLY A 267 18.18 22.55 -15.45
N ASP A 268 17.68 23.78 -15.28
CA ASP A 268 16.96 24.17 -14.06
C ASP A 268 15.54 23.56 -14.03
N SER A 269 15.42 22.42 -13.37
CA SER A 269 14.15 21.70 -13.17
C SER A 269 13.13 22.49 -12.35
N THR A 270 13.59 23.35 -11.43
CA THR A 270 12.72 24.21 -10.62
C THR A 270 12.07 25.28 -11.50
N ALA A 271 12.88 25.95 -12.32
CA ALA A 271 12.40 26.93 -13.30
C ALA A 271 11.47 26.28 -14.32
N TYR A 272 11.76 25.04 -14.75
CA TYR A 272 10.88 24.27 -15.63
C TYR A 272 9.53 24.03 -14.99
N THR A 273 9.51 23.57 -13.73
CA THR A 273 8.28 23.33 -12.97
C THR A 273 7.43 24.60 -12.84
N LYS A 274 8.06 25.75 -12.57
CA LYS A 274 7.40 27.07 -12.54
C LYS A 274 6.85 27.47 -13.92
N GLN A 275 7.63 27.35 -14.98
CA GLN A 275 7.23 27.68 -16.35
C GLN A 275 5.98 26.88 -16.77
N ARG A 276 5.91 25.61 -16.37
CA ARG A 276 4.79 24.70 -16.61
C ARG A 276 3.61 24.87 -15.65
N LYS A 277 3.69 25.77 -14.66
CA LYS A 277 2.65 26.06 -13.64
C LYS A 277 2.23 24.82 -12.81
N LEU A 278 3.17 23.88 -12.64
CA LEU A 278 2.89 22.63 -11.92
C LEU A 278 2.74 22.85 -10.41
N VAL A 279 3.41 23.87 -9.87
CA VAL A 279 3.35 24.22 -8.45
C VAL A 279 2.69 25.58 -8.27
N THR A 280 2.22 25.84 -7.07
CA THR A 280 1.59 27.13 -6.74
C THR A 280 2.64 28.12 -6.28
N ASP A 281 3.60 27.66 -5.47
CA ASP A 281 4.66 28.51 -4.95
C ASP A 281 5.92 27.68 -4.64
N ILE A 282 7.02 28.38 -4.40
CA ILE A 282 8.30 27.79 -4.02
C ILE A 282 8.72 28.36 -2.69
N ALA A 283 8.95 27.49 -1.72
CA ALA A 283 9.31 27.88 -0.37
C ALA A 283 10.34 26.90 0.21
N GLY A 284 11.38 27.42 0.87
CA GLY A 284 12.25 26.61 1.71
C GLY A 284 11.56 26.22 3.01
N ASN A 285 12.14 25.30 3.78
CA ASN A 285 11.51 24.75 5.00
C ASN A 285 11.09 25.85 6.00
N LEU A 286 11.96 26.84 6.24
CA LEU A 286 11.66 27.93 7.17
C LEU A 286 10.49 28.79 6.68
N GLU A 287 10.49 29.17 5.40
CA GLU A 287 9.43 29.98 4.81
C GLU A 287 8.10 29.21 4.79
N LEU A 288 8.13 27.92 4.45
CA LEU A 288 6.95 27.07 4.49
C LEU A 288 6.38 26.97 5.91
N ASN A 289 7.23 26.73 6.92
CA ASN A 289 6.80 26.70 8.31
C ASN A 289 6.21 28.06 8.76
N GLN A 290 6.78 29.19 8.32
CA GLN A 290 6.20 30.52 8.57
C GLN A 290 4.81 30.69 7.94
N LYS A 291 4.61 30.22 6.70
CA LYS A 291 3.29 30.24 6.05
C LYS A 291 2.28 29.33 6.78
N LEU A 292 2.69 28.13 7.16
CA LEU A 292 1.83 27.17 7.87
C LEU A 292 1.48 27.65 9.29
N THR A 293 2.44 28.24 10.02
CA THR A 293 2.17 28.83 11.34
C THR A 293 1.23 30.03 11.27
N ALA A 294 1.29 30.83 10.21
CA ALA A 294 0.35 31.93 10.00
C ALA A 294 -1.09 31.43 9.80
N LEU A 295 -1.27 30.26 9.18
CA LEU A 295 -2.59 29.66 8.94
C LEU A 295 -3.11 28.88 10.15
N PHE A 296 -2.25 28.07 10.77
CA PHE A 296 -2.66 27.06 11.75
C PHE A 296 -2.22 27.37 13.18
N GLY A 297 -1.49 28.46 13.41
CA GLY A 297 -0.93 28.79 14.71
C GLY A 297 0.38 28.05 14.99
N LYS A 298 0.95 28.28 16.17
CA LYS A 298 2.22 27.69 16.61
C LYS A 298 1.96 26.61 17.66
N ASN A 299 2.70 25.51 17.58
CA ASN A 299 2.80 24.53 18.64
C ASN A 299 3.82 25.00 19.72
N LEU A 300 4.02 24.17 20.74
CA LEU A 300 4.95 24.45 21.84
C LEU A 300 6.42 24.57 21.40
N GLU A 301 6.77 23.98 20.26
CA GLU A 301 8.12 23.99 19.67
C GLU A 301 8.32 25.18 18.72
N GLY A 302 7.30 26.03 18.54
CA GLY A 302 7.34 27.18 17.63
C GLY A 302 7.14 26.83 16.15
N GLU A 303 6.78 25.59 15.84
CA GLU A 303 6.42 25.10 14.50
C GLU A 303 4.91 25.20 14.25
N ALA A 304 4.48 24.93 13.02
CA ALA A 304 3.05 24.95 12.67
C ALA A 304 2.27 23.93 13.51
N ASN A 305 1.15 24.38 14.09
CA ASN A 305 0.29 23.52 14.91
C ASN A 305 -0.48 22.53 14.02
N MET A 306 0.00 21.28 14.00
CA MET A 306 -0.54 20.20 13.18
C MET A 306 -0.52 18.88 13.94
N ILE A 307 -1.51 18.01 13.70
CA ILE A 307 -1.55 16.64 14.23
C ILE A 307 -1.33 15.62 13.13
N ARG A 308 -0.44 14.66 13.37
CA ARG A 308 -0.20 13.55 12.43
C ARG A 308 -1.44 12.69 12.30
N PHE A 309 -1.69 12.17 11.10
CA PHE A 309 -2.91 11.40 10.83
C PHE A 309 -3.05 10.16 11.74
N SER A 310 -1.94 9.50 12.09
CA SER A 310 -1.93 8.35 13.01
C SER A 310 -2.35 8.74 14.42
N ASP A 311 -1.84 9.87 14.91
CA ASP A 311 -2.11 10.37 16.26
C ASP A 311 -3.55 10.88 16.34
N TYR A 312 -4.03 11.53 15.27
CA TYR A 312 -5.42 11.95 15.13
C TYR A 312 -6.37 10.77 15.20
N LEU A 313 -6.14 9.72 14.41
CA LEU A 313 -6.97 8.51 14.42
C LEU A 313 -6.96 7.76 15.75
N SER A 314 -5.88 7.84 16.53
CA SER A 314 -5.79 7.19 17.84
C SER A 314 -6.82 7.71 18.86
N GLY A 315 -7.36 8.91 18.63
CA GLY A 315 -8.41 9.51 19.47
C GLY A 315 -9.85 9.13 19.08
N PHE A 316 -10.04 8.34 18.02
CA PHE A 316 -11.35 7.91 17.53
C PHE A 316 -11.52 6.40 17.62
N GLU A 317 -12.77 5.95 17.56
CA GLU A 317 -13.06 4.53 17.40
C GLU A 317 -12.55 4.04 16.04
N ASP A 318 -11.99 2.83 16.05
CA ASP A 318 -11.51 2.18 14.85
C ASP A 318 -12.66 1.97 13.87
N ARG A 319 -12.48 2.35 12.60
CA ARG A 319 -13.50 2.16 11.55
C ARG A 319 -13.94 0.70 11.37
N MET A 320 -13.11 -0.26 11.78
CA MET A 320 -13.37 -1.70 11.75
C MET A 320 -13.71 -2.27 13.13
N ALA A 321 -13.87 -1.42 14.16
CA ALA A 321 -14.29 -1.85 15.48
C ALA A 321 -15.59 -2.66 15.38
N SER A 322 -15.65 -3.76 16.13
CA SER A 322 -16.86 -4.56 16.19
C SER A 322 -17.94 -3.76 16.92
N SER A 323 -18.91 -3.21 16.19
CA SER A 323 -20.10 -2.65 16.83
C SER A 323 -20.95 -3.76 17.43
N ASN A 324 -21.75 -3.46 18.46
CA ASN A 324 -22.75 -4.38 18.98
C ASN A 324 -24.06 -4.35 18.18
N ASP A 325 -24.06 -3.73 17.00
CA ASP A 325 -25.26 -3.58 16.18
C ASP A 325 -25.82 -4.92 15.72
N GLU A 326 -27.14 -4.98 15.65
CA GLU A 326 -27.88 -6.15 15.18
C GLU A 326 -27.79 -6.35 13.66
N ASN A 327 -27.40 -5.29 12.92
CA ASN A 327 -27.31 -5.29 11.48
C ASN A 327 -25.93 -4.79 11.04
N LYS A 328 -25.16 -5.65 10.38
CA LYS A 328 -23.77 -5.39 9.98
C LYS A 328 -23.54 -5.69 8.51
N ILE A 329 -22.57 -5.00 7.93
CA ILE A 329 -21.99 -5.33 6.63
C ILE A 329 -20.58 -5.85 6.89
N ALA A 330 -20.29 -7.09 6.50
CA ALA A 330 -18.95 -7.64 6.63
C ALA A 330 -18.08 -7.16 5.45
N VAL A 331 -16.89 -6.64 5.73
CA VAL A 331 -15.91 -6.27 4.71
C VAL A 331 -14.78 -7.29 4.75
N ILE A 332 -14.59 -8.01 3.63
CA ILE A 332 -13.57 -9.04 3.48
C ILE A 332 -12.61 -8.60 2.39
N ASN A 333 -11.34 -8.41 2.76
CA ASN A 333 -10.30 -7.97 1.85
C ASN A 333 -9.55 -9.18 1.25
N VAL A 334 -9.36 -9.14 -0.06
CA VAL A 334 -8.58 -10.10 -0.84
C VAL A 334 -7.49 -9.30 -1.57
N GLU A 335 -6.35 -9.13 -0.90
CA GLU A 335 -5.21 -8.35 -1.39
C GLU A 335 -4.03 -9.29 -1.66
N GLY A 336 -3.47 -9.24 -2.88
CA GLY A 336 -2.35 -10.08 -3.29
C GLY A 336 -2.72 -11.26 -4.18
N ALA A 337 -1.73 -12.10 -4.51
CA ALA A 337 -1.95 -13.29 -5.31
C ALA A 337 -2.74 -14.33 -4.52
N ILE A 338 -3.72 -14.97 -5.17
CA ILE A 338 -4.56 -16.01 -4.54
C ILE A 338 -3.80 -17.33 -4.56
N ILE A 339 -3.53 -17.90 -3.39
CA ILE A 339 -2.86 -19.19 -3.23
C ILE A 339 -3.79 -20.22 -2.59
N ASP A 340 -3.46 -21.50 -2.76
CA ASP A 340 -4.12 -22.57 -2.00
C ASP A 340 -3.68 -22.51 -0.51
N GLY A 341 -4.56 -22.89 0.40
CA GLY A 341 -4.26 -22.91 1.83
C GLY A 341 -4.43 -21.56 2.54
N GLU A 342 -3.57 -21.31 3.53
CA GLU A 342 -3.58 -20.10 4.37
C GLU A 342 -2.84 -18.92 3.73
N SER A 343 -3.14 -17.71 4.18
CA SER A 343 -2.42 -16.51 3.76
C SER A 343 -0.97 -16.52 4.25
N ILE A 344 -0.05 -16.08 3.39
CA ILE A 344 1.39 -16.00 3.68
C ILE A 344 1.90 -14.66 3.15
N GLU A 345 2.54 -13.87 4.01
CA GLU A 345 3.14 -12.57 3.66
C GLU A 345 2.18 -11.67 2.85
N ASN A 346 2.47 -11.46 1.56
CA ASN A 346 1.72 -10.60 0.63
C ASN A 346 0.76 -11.40 -0.29
N GLU A 347 0.53 -12.67 0.02
CA GLU A 347 -0.38 -13.57 -0.71
C GLU A 347 -1.59 -13.91 0.16
N VAL A 348 -2.74 -14.09 -0.50
CA VAL A 348 -4.02 -14.36 0.16
C VAL A 348 -4.41 -15.81 -0.04
N GLY A 349 -4.58 -16.52 1.07
CA GLY A 349 -4.96 -17.93 1.07
C GLY A 349 -6.45 -18.14 0.81
N GLY A 350 -6.77 -19.07 -0.08
CA GLY A 350 -8.14 -19.49 -0.35
C GLY A 350 -8.89 -19.93 0.90
N ASP A 351 -8.25 -20.73 1.75
CA ASP A 351 -8.88 -21.26 2.96
C ASP A 351 -9.13 -20.17 4.00
N TYR A 352 -8.26 -19.16 4.07
CA TYR A 352 -8.43 -18.00 4.93
C TYR A 352 -9.69 -17.20 4.52
N VAL A 353 -9.81 -16.87 3.24
CA VAL A 353 -10.96 -16.12 2.72
C VAL A 353 -12.26 -16.92 2.85
N VAL A 354 -12.23 -18.22 2.55
CA VAL A 354 -13.37 -19.14 2.74
C VAL A 354 -13.84 -19.12 4.20
N ARG A 355 -12.93 -19.17 5.18
CA ARG A 355 -13.33 -19.07 6.60
C ARG A 355 -13.96 -17.73 6.95
N LEU A 356 -13.46 -16.62 6.40
CA LEU A 356 -14.07 -15.30 6.62
C LEU A 356 -15.48 -15.22 6.02
N LEU A 357 -15.67 -15.75 4.82
CA LEU A 357 -16.98 -15.81 4.17
C LEU A 357 -17.95 -16.71 4.94
N ARG A 358 -17.49 -17.86 5.46
CA ARG A 358 -18.30 -18.73 6.32
C ARG A 358 -18.67 -18.06 7.65
N LYS A 359 -17.76 -17.32 8.28
CA LYS A 359 -18.11 -16.50 9.46
C LYS A 359 -19.21 -15.49 9.14
N ALA A 360 -19.12 -14.83 7.99
CA ALA A 360 -20.16 -13.91 7.53
C ALA A 360 -21.49 -14.63 7.19
N TYR A 361 -21.42 -15.87 6.70
CA TYR A 361 -22.56 -16.72 6.43
C TYR A 361 -23.28 -17.11 7.74
N ASP A 362 -22.53 -17.54 8.76
CA ASP A 362 -23.08 -18.01 10.04
C ASP A 362 -23.56 -16.89 10.97
N ASP A 363 -22.98 -15.68 10.89
CA ASP A 363 -23.41 -14.55 11.74
C ASP A 363 -24.75 -13.96 11.24
N SER A 364 -25.82 -14.21 12.00
CA SER A 364 -27.17 -13.69 11.70
C SER A 364 -27.26 -12.17 11.69
N ARG A 365 -26.31 -11.45 12.32
CA ARG A 365 -26.25 -9.98 12.29
C ARG A 365 -25.67 -9.45 10.98
N VAL A 366 -24.87 -10.25 10.27
CA VAL A 366 -24.34 -9.86 8.95
C VAL A 366 -25.45 -9.94 7.92
N LYS A 367 -25.81 -8.80 7.34
CA LYS A 367 -26.88 -8.67 6.35
C LYS A 367 -26.37 -8.60 4.91
N ALA A 368 -25.10 -8.23 4.72
CA ALA A 368 -24.45 -8.16 3.41
C ALA A 368 -22.93 -8.33 3.56
N VAL A 369 -22.26 -8.66 2.46
CA VAL A 369 -20.79 -8.75 2.38
C VAL A 369 -20.27 -7.80 1.31
N VAL A 370 -19.26 -7.01 1.64
CA VAL A 370 -18.41 -6.34 0.67
C VAL A 370 -17.13 -7.14 0.51
N LEU A 371 -16.89 -7.65 -0.71
CA LEU A 371 -15.64 -8.31 -1.06
C LEU A 371 -14.72 -7.29 -1.72
N ARG A 372 -13.72 -6.80 -0.98
CA ARG A 372 -12.73 -5.85 -1.49
C ARG A 372 -11.60 -6.62 -2.17
N VAL A 373 -11.49 -6.52 -3.49
CA VAL A 373 -10.54 -7.33 -4.29
C VAL A 373 -9.44 -6.45 -4.88
N ASN A 374 -8.20 -6.73 -4.51
CA ASN A 374 -6.99 -6.19 -5.12
C ASN A 374 -6.01 -7.34 -5.43
N SER A 375 -6.30 -8.10 -6.50
CA SER A 375 -5.60 -9.34 -6.83
C SER A 375 -5.34 -9.51 -8.33
N PRO A 376 -4.13 -9.96 -8.73
CA PRO A 376 -3.84 -10.42 -10.09
C PRO A 376 -4.46 -11.80 -10.41
N GLY A 377 -5.09 -12.44 -9.44
CA GLY A 377 -5.53 -13.83 -9.49
C GLY A 377 -4.49 -14.76 -8.88
N GLY A 378 -4.46 -16.01 -9.36
CA GLY A 378 -3.58 -17.05 -8.83
C GLY A 378 -4.21 -18.43 -9.01
N SER A 379 -4.21 -19.24 -7.96
CA SER A 379 -4.78 -20.60 -7.98
C SER A 379 -6.24 -20.59 -8.41
N ALA A 380 -6.55 -21.39 -9.43
CA ALA A 380 -7.91 -21.60 -9.91
C ALA A 380 -8.75 -22.38 -8.89
N PHE A 381 -8.13 -23.31 -8.14
CA PHE A 381 -8.83 -24.12 -7.15
C PHE A 381 -9.25 -23.27 -5.94
N ALA A 382 -8.32 -22.54 -5.34
CA ALA A 382 -8.64 -21.56 -4.29
C ALA A 382 -9.69 -20.53 -4.74
N SER A 383 -9.57 -20.01 -5.97
CA SER A 383 -10.55 -19.07 -6.51
C SER A 383 -11.95 -19.68 -6.61
N GLU A 384 -12.06 -20.95 -7.02
CA GLU A 384 -13.35 -21.64 -7.07
C GLU A 384 -13.94 -21.88 -5.68
N LEU A 385 -13.14 -22.23 -4.69
CA LEU A 385 -13.61 -22.37 -3.31
C LEU A 385 -14.17 -21.06 -2.77
N ILE A 386 -13.48 -19.94 -3.00
CA ILE A 386 -13.97 -18.61 -2.61
C ILE A 386 -15.29 -18.29 -3.33
N ARG A 387 -15.36 -18.53 -4.65
CA ARG A 387 -16.56 -18.28 -5.45
C ARG A 387 -17.77 -19.10 -4.97
N GLN A 388 -17.55 -20.34 -4.54
CA GLN A 388 -18.60 -21.17 -3.95
C GLN A 388 -19.17 -20.57 -2.66
N GLU A 389 -18.33 -19.99 -1.80
CA GLU A 389 -18.81 -19.33 -0.59
C GLU A 389 -19.53 -18.01 -0.86
N VAL A 390 -19.11 -17.26 -1.89
CA VAL A 390 -19.86 -16.11 -2.40
C VAL A 390 -21.27 -16.55 -2.84
N ASP A 391 -21.37 -17.61 -3.64
CA ASP A 391 -22.66 -18.17 -4.09
C ASP A 391 -23.53 -18.67 -2.91
N ASN A 392 -22.92 -19.27 -1.88
CA ASN A 392 -23.64 -19.70 -0.67
C ASN A 392 -24.28 -18.53 0.08
N LEU A 393 -23.56 -17.41 0.25
CA LEU A 393 -24.10 -16.19 0.87
C LEU A 393 -25.31 -15.65 0.10
N GLN A 394 -25.22 -15.61 -1.23
CA GLN A 394 -26.30 -15.12 -2.08
C GLN A 394 -27.55 -15.99 -1.99
N LYS A 395 -27.39 -17.32 -1.97
CA LYS A 395 -28.52 -18.27 -1.83
C LYS A 395 -29.32 -18.11 -0.55
N ILE A 396 -28.68 -17.68 0.54
CA ILE A 396 -29.38 -17.39 1.81
C ILE A 396 -29.88 -15.95 1.92
N GLY A 397 -29.80 -15.17 0.83
CA GLY A 397 -30.29 -13.81 0.76
C GLY A 397 -29.36 -12.75 1.36
N LYS A 398 -28.08 -13.07 1.58
CA LYS A 398 -27.06 -12.08 1.98
C LYS A 398 -26.36 -11.57 0.71
N PRO A 399 -26.67 -10.36 0.21
CA PRO A 399 -26.04 -9.83 -1.00
C PRO A 399 -24.53 -9.67 -0.83
N VAL A 400 -23.79 -9.97 -1.89
CA VAL A 400 -22.35 -9.78 -2.00
C VAL A 400 -22.07 -8.69 -3.02
N VAL A 401 -21.43 -7.60 -2.59
CA VAL A 401 -20.99 -6.51 -3.46
C VAL A 401 -19.47 -6.55 -3.56
N VAL A 402 -18.95 -6.64 -4.77
CA VAL A 402 -17.51 -6.55 -5.01
C VAL A 402 -17.09 -5.10 -5.22
N SER A 403 -16.10 -4.67 -4.46
CA SER A 403 -15.36 -3.43 -4.71
C SER A 403 -13.97 -3.79 -5.24
N MET A 404 -13.71 -3.55 -6.51
CA MET A 404 -12.39 -3.78 -7.11
C MET A 404 -11.44 -2.62 -6.85
N GLY A 405 -10.23 -2.94 -6.38
CA GLY A 405 -9.11 -2.03 -6.16
C GLY A 405 -8.26 -1.84 -7.41
N ALA A 406 -6.94 -1.82 -7.24
CA ALA A 406 -6.00 -1.68 -8.36
C ALA A 406 -6.21 -2.75 -9.42
N MET A 407 -6.35 -4.00 -8.97
CA MET A 407 -6.47 -5.15 -9.85
C MET A 407 -7.53 -6.12 -9.36
N ALA A 408 -8.32 -6.68 -10.27
CA ALA A 408 -9.22 -7.79 -9.98
C ALA A 408 -9.31 -8.65 -11.23
N ALA A 409 -8.19 -9.29 -11.57
CA ALA A 409 -7.99 -9.98 -12.85
C ALA A 409 -7.82 -11.49 -12.65
N SER A 410 -8.11 -12.29 -13.68
CA SER A 410 -7.96 -13.75 -13.64
C SER A 410 -8.73 -14.36 -12.46
N GLY A 411 -8.06 -14.99 -11.49
CA GLY A 411 -8.71 -15.49 -10.26
C GLY A 411 -9.40 -14.40 -9.44
N GLY A 412 -8.88 -13.17 -9.44
CA GLY A 412 -9.55 -12.03 -8.81
C GLY A 412 -10.89 -11.68 -9.47
N TYR A 413 -10.99 -11.86 -10.79
CA TYR A 413 -12.29 -11.75 -11.48
C TYR A 413 -13.17 -12.98 -11.23
N TRP A 414 -12.59 -14.18 -11.14
CA TRP A 414 -13.31 -15.43 -10.85
C TRP A 414 -14.10 -15.34 -9.54
N ILE A 415 -13.46 -14.91 -8.45
CA ILE A 415 -14.11 -14.75 -7.14
C ILE A 415 -15.16 -13.64 -7.13
N SER A 416 -15.12 -12.74 -8.11
CA SER A 416 -16.03 -11.61 -8.23
C SER A 416 -17.25 -11.91 -9.10
N ALA A 417 -17.15 -12.91 -10.00
CA ALA A 417 -18.03 -13.06 -11.16
C ALA A 417 -19.50 -13.32 -10.82
N THR A 418 -19.79 -13.94 -9.67
CA THR A 418 -21.18 -14.25 -9.27
C THR A 418 -21.78 -13.22 -8.32
N SER A 419 -21.02 -12.24 -7.83
CA SER A 419 -21.53 -11.20 -6.92
C SER A 419 -22.72 -10.43 -7.48
N ASP A 420 -23.57 -9.91 -6.61
CA ASP A 420 -24.80 -9.18 -6.98
C ASP A 420 -24.46 -7.87 -7.72
N TYR A 421 -23.39 -7.21 -7.30
CA TYR A 421 -22.89 -5.98 -7.92
C TYR A 421 -21.36 -5.94 -7.91
N ILE A 422 -20.78 -5.54 -9.04
CA ILE A 422 -19.34 -5.29 -9.17
C ILE A 422 -19.13 -3.79 -9.42
N ILE A 423 -18.32 -3.16 -8.57
CA ILE A 423 -17.91 -1.76 -8.69
C ILE A 423 -16.40 -1.71 -8.92
N ALA A 424 -15.96 -0.97 -9.94
CA ALA A 424 -14.56 -0.81 -10.28
C ALA A 424 -14.22 0.67 -10.54
N ASP A 425 -13.00 1.09 -10.20
CA ASP A 425 -12.49 2.39 -10.62
C ASP A 425 -12.17 2.37 -12.12
N LYS A 426 -12.22 3.53 -12.77
CA LYS A 426 -11.85 3.66 -14.19
C LYS A 426 -10.40 3.26 -14.49
N ASN A 427 -9.54 3.16 -13.46
CA ASN A 427 -8.16 2.70 -13.55
C ASN A 427 -7.94 1.29 -13.00
N THR A 428 -9.00 0.57 -12.60
CA THR A 428 -8.91 -0.83 -12.19
C THR A 428 -8.56 -1.70 -13.40
N ILE A 429 -7.55 -2.56 -13.23
CA ILE A 429 -7.22 -3.61 -14.21
C ILE A 429 -8.00 -4.87 -13.85
N THR A 430 -9.01 -5.22 -14.64
CA THR A 430 -9.85 -6.42 -14.44
C THR A 430 -9.97 -7.24 -15.73
N GLY A 431 -10.80 -8.29 -15.73
CA GLY A 431 -10.89 -9.26 -16.80
C GLY A 431 -9.74 -10.25 -16.75
N SER A 432 -8.92 -10.33 -17.80
CA SER A 432 -7.92 -11.41 -17.97
C SER A 432 -8.54 -12.81 -17.87
N ILE A 433 -9.75 -12.96 -18.42
CA ILE A 433 -10.49 -14.22 -18.47
C ILE A 433 -9.75 -15.16 -19.43
N GLY A 434 -9.15 -16.19 -18.87
CA GLY A 434 -8.29 -17.13 -19.57
C GLY A 434 -7.45 -17.89 -18.56
N ILE A 435 -6.94 -19.04 -18.97
CA ILE A 435 -6.22 -19.97 -18.09
C ILE A 435 -4.92 -20.39 -18.73
N PHE A 436 -3.91 -20.64 -17.92
CA PHE A 436 -2.68 -21.26 -18.36
C PHE A 436 -2.11 -22.17 -17.26
N SER A 437 -1.23 -23.08 -17.67
CA SER A 437 -0.36 -23.86 -16.80
C SER A 437 1.01 -24.01 -17.47
N MET A 438 2.06 -24.10 -16.65
CA MET A 438 3.43 -24.27 -17.11
C MET A 438 4.11 -25.35 -16.28
N LEU A 439 4.72 -26.32 -16.96
CA LEU A 439 5.47 -27.42 -16.36
C LEU A 439 6.86 -27.48 -17.01
N PRO A 440 7.91 -26.94 -16.38
CA PRO A 440 9.27 -27.05 -16.89
C PRO A 440 9.87 -28.44 -16.59
N THR A 441 10.58 -29.01 -17.55
CA THR A 441 11.36 -30.24 -17.37
C THR A 441 12.85 -30.00 -17.63
N PHE A 442 13.69 -30.79 -16.96
CA PHE A 442 15.14 -30.57 -16.85
C PHE A 442 15.96 -31.76 -17.34
N GLU A 443 15.34 -32.76 -17.96
CA GLU A 443 16.02 -33.98 -18.43
C GLU A 443 17.15 -33.68 -19.41
N ASN A 444 16.97 -32.67 -20.27
CA ASN A 444 17.99 -32.24 -21.23
C ASN A 444 19.10 -31.41 -20.55
N ALA A 445 18.75 -30.58 -19.57
CA ALA A 445 19.71 -29.86 -18.74
C ALA A 445 20.64 -30.82 -17.99
N ILE A 446 20.07 -31.85 -17.35
CA ILE A 446 20.82 -32.88 -16.62
C ILE A 446 21.75 -33.65 -17.57
N LYS A 447 21.25 -34.07 -18.74
CA LYS A 447 22.07 -34.75 -19.76
C LYS A 447 23.20 -33.89 -20.31
N LYS A 448 23.03 -32.57 -20.35
CA LYS A 448 24.05 -31.62 -20.84
C LYS A 448 25.13 -31.35 -19.79
N SER A 449 24.81 -31.51 -18.51
CA SER A 449 25.74 -31.32 -17.39
C SER A 449 26.53 -32.58 -17.01
N ALA A 450 26.04 -33.75 -17.40
CA ALA A 450 26.73 -35.04 -17.30
C ALA A 450 27.70 -35.21 -18.48
#